data_AF-A0A978UUD9-F1
#
_entry.id   AF-A0A978UUD9-F1
#
_cell.length_a   1.000
_cell.length_b   1.000
_cell.length_c   1.000
_cell.angle_alpha   90.00
_cell.angle_beta   90.00
_cell.angle_gamma   90.00
#
_symmetry.space_group_name_H-M   'P 1'
#
loop_
_entity.id
_entity.type
_entity.pdbx_description
1 polymer ?
#
loop_
_entity_poly.entity_id
_entity_poly.type
_entity_poly.pdbx_seq_one_letter_code
_entity_poly.pdbx_strand_id
1 'polypeptide(L)'
;MSSQTEANNAEPTRRHPLSVENFEMAKCLIKTNSTIWTKFLAFIGAHDFLSPEVWRASLTELVATAFLIFSLTSSIISCLESQSTDPKLLIPFAVFIIAFLFLLVTVPLSGGHMSPVFTFIATLRGLITLSRAFIYVFAQCLGSILSFFLLQRVMNQSAARKYSLGGCSITGNGYETTGINTITALVLEFSCTFLVLLIGVTVAFDKNMSKQLGLVMVCVVVAGAMGVAVFVSISVTGSGGYGGVGLNPARCLGAALLVGGRLWDGHWVFWVGPFLACILYYGFSLSLPREGLNFIDGEHDILRLARNCFRTSVERKNNSNV
;
A
#
# COMPACT_ATOMS: atom_id res chain seq x y z
N MET A 1 7.21 -61.12 38.63
CA MET A 1 8.69 -61.05 38.60
C MET A 1 9.09 -60.98 37.13
N SER A 2 9.16 -59.77 36.57
CA SER A 2 9.67 -59.51 35.22
C SER A 2 10.07 -58.04 35.13
N SER A 3 11.38 -57.88 34.98
CA SER A 3 12.18 -56.68 34.74
C SER A 3 11.62 -55.68 33.72
N GLN A 4 11.70 -54.39 34.04
CA GLN A 4 12.08 -53.38 33.06
C GLN A 4 13.06 -52.35 33.66
N THR A 5 14.10 -52.14 32.88
CA THR A 5 15.37 -51.46 33.08
C THR A 5 15.20 -49.93 33.19
N GLU A 6 15.82 -49.32 34.20
CA GLU A 6 16.06 -47.87 34.26
C GLU A 6 17.14 -47.49 33.23
N ALA A 7 16.78 -46.63 32.27
CA ALA A 7 17.73 -46.05 31.33
C ALA A 7 18.09 -44.62 31.79
N ASN A 8 19.34 -44.47 32.22
CA ASN A 8 20.04 -43.19 32.37
C ASN A 8 20.00 -42.39 31.06
N ASN A 9 19.56 -41.15 31.10
CA ASN A 9 19.90 -40.15 30.09
C ASN A 9 20.30 -38.84 30.77
N ALA A 10 21.60 -38.59 30.80
CA ALA A 10 22.20 -37.33 31.19
C ALA A 10 21.91 -36.27 30.12
N GLU A 11 21.44 -35.10 30.55
CA GLU A 11 21.18 -33.94 29.72
C GLU A 11 22.52 -33.23 29.36
N PRO A 12 22.78 -32.85 28.10
CA PRO A 12 24.02 -32.18 27.75
C PRO A 12 23.94 -30.69 28.13
N THR A 13 24.86 -30.25 28.98
CA THR A 13 25.12 -28.84 29.30
C THR A 13 25.46 -28.06 28.03
N ARG A 14 24.48 -27.33 27.50
CA ARG A 14 24.65 -26.42 26.36
C ARG A 14 25.45 -25.20 26.83
N ARG A 15 26.71 -25.07 26.38
CA ARG A 15 27.52 -23.85 26.54
C ARG A 15 26.76 -22.67 25.93
N HIS A 16 26.43 -21.67 26.74
CA HIS A 16 25.98 -20.37 26.25
C HIS A 16 27.09 -19.73 25.41
N PRO A 17 26.81 -19.27 24.18
CA PRO A 17 27.79 -18.51 23.41
C PRO A 17 27.93 -17.11 24.03
N LEU A 18 29.17 -16.70 24.26
CA LEU A 18 29.64 -15.37 24.71
C LEU A 18 29.14 -14.18 23.84
N SER A 19 28.30 -14.41 22.83
CA SER A 19 27.76 -13.39 21.94
C SER A 19 26.44 -12.78 22.41
N VAL A 20 25.67 -13.45 23.28
CA VAL A 20 24.35 -12.96 23.73
C VAL A 20 24.51 -11.89 24.81
N GLU A 21 25.49 -12.04 25.71
CA GLU A 21 25.81 -11.03 26.74
C GLU A 21 26.30 -9.72 26.12
N ASN A 22 27.08 -9.78 25.04
CA ASN A 22 27.53 -8.59 24.31
C ASN A 22 26.37 -7.87 23.59
N PHE A 23 25.32 -8.59 23.20
CA PHE A 23 24.12 -8.02 22.57
C PHE A 23 23.17 -7.38 23.59
N GLU A 24 23.01 -7.99 24.76
CA GLU A 24 22.23 -7.43 25.87
C GLU A 24 22.95 -6.26 26.56
N MET A 25 24.29 -6.30 26.67
CA MET A 25 25.11 -5.15 27.09
C MET A 25 25.00 -3.99 26.09
N ALA A 26 24.98 -4.26 24.78
CA ALA A 26 24.77 -3.23 23.76
C ALA A 26 23.37 -2.59 23.85
N LYS A 27 22.32 -3.38 24.12
CA LYS A 27 20.97 -2.85 24.39
C LYS A 27 20.91 -2.04 25.69
N CYS A 28 21.67 -2.44 26.72
CA CYS A 28 21.73 -1.73 28.00
C CYS A 28 22.47 -0.39 27.87
N LEU A 29 23.55 -0.33 27.07
CA LEU A 29 24.33 0.90 26.83
C LEU A 29 23.60 1.92 25.95
N ILE A 30 22.66 1.48 25.09
CA ILE A 30 21.80 2.38 24.29
C ILE A 30 20.71 3.05 25.16
N LYS A 31 20.43 2.51 26.35
CA LYS A 31 19.33 2.97 27.21
C LYS A 31 19.60 4.30 27.92
N THR A 32 20.83 4.82 27.90
CA THR A 32 21.22 5.88 28.84
C THR A 32 21.55 7.25 28.22
N ASN A 33 21.51 7.44 26.89
CA ASN A 33 21.64 8.80 26.34
C ASN A 33 21.11 8.95 24.89
N SER A 34 19.82 8.62 24.68
CA SER A 34 19.18 8.80 23.37
C SER A 34 19.00 10.29 23.04
N THR A 35 19.90 10.83 22.21
CA THR A 35 19.77 12.17 21.62
C THR A 35 18.57 12.20 20.67
N ILE A 36 17.95 13.39 20.50
CA ILE A 36 16.88 13.62 19.52
C ILE A 36 17.27 13.10 18.12
N TRP A 37 18.56 13.18 17.78
CA TRP A 37 19.14 12.65 16.54
C TRP A 37 18.97 11.13 16.40
N THR A 38 19.25 10.34 17.44
CA THR A 38 19.07 8.88 17.38
C THR A 38 17.60 8.46 17.19
N LYS A 39 16.65 9.17 17.81
CA LYS A 39 15.20 8.95 17.61
C LYS A 39 14.76 9.36 16.20
N PHE A 40 15.31 10.45 15.67
CA PHE A 40 15.04 10.90 14.31
C PHE A 40 15.59 9.93 13.25
N LEU A 41 16.79 9.37 13.46
CA LEU A 41 17.36 8.33 12.58
C LEU A 41 16.56 7.03 12.61
N ALA A 42 16.06 6.64 13.80
CA ALA A 42 15.17 5.50 13.93
C ALA A 42 13.86 5.75 13.19
N PHE A 43 13.29 6.96 13.26
CA PHE A 43 12.09 7.34 12.52
C PHE A 43 12.28 7.34 10.99
N ILE A 44 13.40 7.89 10.51
CA ILE A 44 13.75 7.83 9.09
C ILE A 44 13.91 6.38 8.64
N GLY A 45 14.43 5.51 9.51
CA GLY A 45 14.71 4.12 9.19
C GLY A 45 15.95 3.96 8.32
N ALA A 46 17.03 4.73 8.57
CA ALA A 46 18.23 4.69 7.72
C ALA A 46 18.85 3.28 7.59
N HIS A 47 18.60 2.40 8.57
CA HIS A 47 19.01 1.00 8.55
C HIS A 47 18.32 0.17 7.46
N ASP A 48 17.12 0.55 7.00
CA ASP A 48 16.40 -0.17 5.95
C ASP A 48 17.15 -0.16 4.61
N PHE A 49 17.94 0.89 4.32
CA PHE A 49 18.76 0.93 3.10
C PHE A 49 19.83 -0.16 3.04
N LEU A 50 20.26 -0.65 4.20
CA LEU A 50 21.28 -1.70 4.32
C LEU A 50 20.65 -3.08 4.56
N SER A 51 19.34 -3.16 4.77
CA SER A 51 18.65 -4.41 5.10
C SER A 51 18.38 -5.25 3.84
N PRO A 52 18.96 -6.45 3.70
CA PRO A 52 18.69 -7.33 2.57
C PRO A 52 17.22 -7.77 2.49
N GLU A 53 16.54 -7.85 3.64
CA GLU A 53 15.13 -8.21 3.73
C GLU A 53 14.24 -7.15 3.08
N VAL A 54 14.54 -5.87 3.31
CA VAL A 54 13.81 -4.75 2.69
C VAL A 54 14.00 -4.76 1.18
N TRP A 55 15.21 -5.02 0.70
CA TRP A 55 15.47 -5.12 -0.73
C TRP A 55 14.76 -6.32 -1.38
N ARG A 56 14.73 -7.49 -0.71
CA ARG A 56 13.95 -8.65 -1.18
C ARG A 56 12.46 -8.34 -1.24
N ALA A 57 11.91 -7.71 -0.21
CA ALA A 57 10.51 -7.30 -0.19
C ALA A 57 10.21 -6.22 -1.25
N SER A 58 11.14 -5.29 -1.49
CA SER A 58 11.01 -4.29 -2.55
C SER A 58 11.02 -4.90 -3.95
N LEU A 59 11.79 -5.96 -4.17
CA LEU A 59 11.77 -6.71 -5.42
C LEU A 59 10.42 -7.40 -5.61
N THR A 60 9.84 -7.95 -4.53
CA THR A 60 8.46 -8.45 -4.56
C THR A 60 7.47 -7.36 -4.91
N GLU A 61 7.56 -6.17 -4.30
CA GLU A 61 6.71 -5.02 -4.63
C GLU A 61 6.84 -4.61 -6.11
N LEU A 62 8.06 -4.58 -6.66
CA LEU A 62 8.30 -4.28 -8.08
C LEU A 62 7.62 -5.30 -8.99
N VAL A 63 7.93 -6.59 -8.79
CA VAL A 63 7.43 -7.68 -9.65
C VAL A 63 5.91 -7.80 -9.52
N ALA A 64 5.39 -7.76 -8.30
CA ALA A 64 3.96 -7.84 -8.05
C ALA A 64 3.23 -6.66 -8.66
N THR A 65 3.73 -5.42 -8.52
CA THR A 65 3.11 -4.23 -9.13
C THR A 65 3.13 -4.34 -10.65
N ALA A 66 4.21 -4.84 -11.25
CA ALA A 66 4.32 -5.02 -12.69
C ALA A 66 3.23 -5.96 -13.24
N PHE A 67 3.10 -7.15 -12.64
CA PHE A 67 2.12 -8.13 -13.09
C PHE A 67 0.68 -7.78 -12.68
N LEU A 68 0.48 -7.15 -11.51
CA LEU A 68 -0.82 -6.65 -11.07
C LEU A 68 -1.38 -5.65 -12.10
N ILE A 69 -0.60 -4.63 -12.45
CA ILE A 69 -1.02 -3.60 -13.41
C ILE A 69 -1.19 -4.21 -14.80
N PHE A 70 -0.36 -5.18 -15.19
CA PHE A 70 -0.44 -5.85 -16.49
C PHE A 70 -1.79 -6.55 -16.60
N SER A 71 -2.10 -7.42 -15.62
CA SER A 71 -3.33 -8.18 -15.57
C SER A 71 -4.56 -7.29 -15.44
N LEU A 72 -4.54 -6.27 -14.55
CA LEU A 72 -5.68 -5.35 -14.39
C LEU A 72 -5.97 -4.62 -15.70
N THR A 73 -4.95 -4.01 -16.29
CA THR A 73 -5.12 -3.14 -17.45
C THR A 73 -5.51 -3.93 -18.69
N SER A 74 -4.89 -5.09 -18.93
CA SER A 74 -5.28 -5.97 -20.05
C SER A 74 -6.72 -6.47 -19.89
N SER A 75 -7.13 -6.83 -18.68
CA SER A 75 -8.47 -7.34 -18.40
C SER A 75 -9.53 -6.24 -18.58
N ILE A 76 -9.26 -5.03 -18.07
CA ILE A 76 -10.14 -3.88 -18.26
C ILE A 76 -10.35 -3.59 -19.75
N ILE A 77 -9.26 -3.51 -20.53
CA ILE A 77 -9.34 -3.26 -21.97
C ILE A 77 -10.11 -4.36 -22.68
N SER A 78 -9.84 -5.63 -22.35
CA SER A 78 -10.56 -6.79 -22.90
C SER A 78 -12.07 -6.71 -22.60
N CYS A 79 -12.46 -6.36 -21.37
CA CYS A 79 -13.87 -6.15 -21.03
C CYS A 79 -14.50 -5.00 -21.83
N LEU A 80 -13.77 -3.90 -22.04
CA LEU A 80 -14.25 -2.75 -22.84
C LEU A 80 -14.34 -3.06 -24.33
N GLU A 81 -13.52 -3.95 -24.87
CA GLU A 81 -13.61 -4.42 -26.26
C GLU A 81 -14.66 -5.50 -26.47
N SER A 82 -15.03 -6.23 -25.42
CA SER A 82 -16.05 -7.26 -25.51
C SER A 82 -17.39 -6.65 -25.96
N GLN A 83 -18.03 -7.24 -26.97
CA GLN A 83 -19.41 -6.90 -27.38
C GLN A 83 -20.44 -7.48 -26.38
N SER A 84 -20.05 -7.69 -25.13
CA SER A 84 -20.92 -8.25 -24.09
C SER A 84 -21.93 -7.22 -23.61
N THR A 85 -23.06 -7.70 -23.11
CA THR A 85 -24.24 -6.88 -22.78
C THR A 85 -24.01 -5.89 -21.63
N ASP A 86 -23.08 -6.15 -20.69
CA ASP A 86 -22.84 -5.29 -19.51
C ASP A 86 -21.36 -5.24 -19.04
N PRO A 87 -20.46 -4.53 -19.74
CA PRO A 87 -19.06 -4.37 -19.33
C PRO A 87 -18.88 -3.68 -17.96
N LYS A 88 -19.91 -2.96 -17.49
CA LYS A 88 -19.90 -2.22 -16.22
C LYS A 88 -19.79 -3.11 -14.98
N LEU A 89 -20.26 -4.36 -15.05
CA LEU A 89 -20.17 -5.33 -13.95
C LEU A 89 -18.92 -6.22 -14.06
N LEU A 90 -18.47 -6.52 -15.28
CA LEU A 90 -17.30 -7.36 -15.54
C LEU A 90 -16.00 -6.70 -15.04
N ILE A 91 -15.85 -5.39 -15.25
CA ILE A 91 -14.64 -4.66 -14.84
C ILE A 91 -14.41 -4.73 -13.31
N PRO A 92 -15.37 -4.33 -12.44
CA PRO A 92 -15.24 -4.49 -10.99
C PRO A 92 -14.92 -5.91 -10.53
N PHE A 93 -15.53 -6.91 -11.17
CA PHE A 93 -15.32 -8.31 -10.84
C PHE A 93 -13.91 -8.78 -11.19
N ALA A 94 -13.39 -8.38 -12.36
CA ALA A 94 -12.01 -8.63 -12.75
C ALA A 94 -11.01 -7.96 -11.78
N VAL A 95 -11.26 -6.70 -11.40
CA VAL A 95 -10.44 -5.99 -10.40
C VAL A 95 -10.43 -6.74 -9.08
N PHE A 96 -11.59 -7.21 -8.61
CA PHE A 96 -11.71 -7.99 -7.38
C PHE A 96 -10.86 -9.27 -7.43
N ILE A 97 -11.04 -10.13 -8.45
CA ILE A 97 -10.32 -11.41 -8.54
C ILE A 97 -8.81 -11.18 -8.62
N ILE A 98 -8.39 -10.26 -9.49
CA ILE A 98 -6.96 -10.00 -9.71
C ILE A 98 -6.34 -9.44 -8.44
N ALA A 99 -6.92 -8.40 -7.84
CA ALA A 99 -6.39 -7.82 -6.60
C ALA A 99 -6.35 -8.86 -5.46
N PHE A 100 -7.39 -9.69 -5.32
CA PHE A 100 -7.45 -10.75 -4.32
C PHE A 100 -6.28 -11.73 -4.45
N LEU A 101 -6.03 -12.25 -5.65
CA LEU A 101 -4.95 -13.22 -5.88
C LEU A 101 -3.57 -12.63 -5.61
N PHE A 102 -3.32 -11.40 -6.07
CA PHE A 102 -2.05 -10.72 -5.81
C PHE A 102 -1.86 -10.42 -4.33
N LEU A 103 -2.89 -9.93 -3.63
CA LEU A 103 -2.82 -9.69 -2.18
C LEU A 103 -2.53 -10.97 -1.41
N LEU A 104 -3.23 -12.07 -1.73
CA LEU A 104 -3.07 -13.34 -1.04
C LEU A 104 -1.61 -13.84 -1.06
N VAL A 105 -0.93 -13.65 -2.19
CA VAL A 105 0.47 -14.07 -2.37
C VAL A 105 1.46 -13.07 -1.79
N THR A 106 1.20 -11.77 -1.92
CA THR A 106 2.20 -10.73 -1.62
C THR A 106 2.17 -10.23 -0.19
N VAL A 107 1.03 -10.30 0.50
CA VAL A 107 0.91 -9.93 1.92
C VAL A 107 1.96 -10.64 2.80
N PRO A 108 2.16 -11.98 2.73
CA PRO A 108 3.19 -12.64 3.53
C PRO A 108 4.63 -12.35 3.08
N LEU A 109 4.84 -11.81 1.88
CA LEU A 109 6.18 -11.60 1.30
C LEU A 109 6.71 -10.18 1.53
N SER A 110 5.89 -9.15 1.28
CA SER A 110 6.29 -7.75 1.37
C SER A 110 5.37 -6.89 2.24
N GLY A 111 4.21 -7.42 2.65
CA GLY A 111 3.07 -6.65 3.15
C GLY A 111 2.01 -6.39 2.08
N GLY A 112 2.29 -6.70 0.80
CA GLY A 112 1.32 -6.66 -0.29
C GLY A 112 0.77 -5.27 -0.59
N HIS A 113 1.62 -4.24 -0.61
CA HIS A 113 1.16 -2.86 -0.80
C HIS A 113 0.80 -2.60 -2.26
N MET A 114 1.74 -2.89 -3.18
CA MET A 114 1.63 -2.77 -4.65
C MET A 114 1.08 -1.42 -5.14
N SER A 115 1.10 -0.40 -4.27
CA SER A 115 0.49 0.90 -4.48
C SER A 115 1.11 1.90 -3.50
N PRO A 116 1.44 3.11 -3.98
CA PRO A 116 1.88 4.20 -3.11
C PRO A 116 0.83 4.55 -2.04
N VAL A 117 -0.47 4.32 -2.30
CA VAL A 117 -1.55 4.59 -1.33
C VAL A 117 -1.41 3.71 -0.10
N PHE A 118 -1.32 2.39 -0.29
CA PHE A 118 -1.20 1.42 0.80
C PHE A 118 0.13 1.58 1.54
N THR A 119 1.19 1.90 0.83
CA THR A 119 2.50 2.23 1.42
C THR A 119 2.42 3.49 2.28
N PHE A 120 1.77 4.53 1.80
CA PHE A 120 1.64 5.78 2.53
C PHE A 120 0.78 5.64 3.78
N ILE A 121 -0.39 4.97 3.72
CA ILE A 121 -1.21 4.75 4.92
C ILE A 121 -0.51 3.84 5.95
N ALA A 122 0.25 2.83 5.50
CA ALA A 122 1.07 2.01 6.38
C ALA A 122 2.16 2.84 7.08
N THR A 123 2.74 3.83 6.38
CA THR A 123 3.70 4.78 6.94
C THR A 123 3.05 5.70 7.97
N LEU A 124 1.87 6.26 7.67
CA LEU A 124 1.12 7.11 8.61
C LEU A 124 0.78 6.37 9.91
N ARG A 125 0.47 5.08 9.80
CA ARG A 125 0.22 4.16 10.94
C ARG A 125 1.49 3.67 11.64
N GLY A 126 2.68 4.04 11.13
CA GLY A 126 3.97 3.64 11.68
C GLY A 126 4.34 2.17 11.47
N LEU A 127 3.63 1.45 10.60
CA LEU A 127 3.87 0.04 10.29
C LEU A 127 5.17 -0.18 9.50
N ILE A 128 5.54 0.83 8.72
CA ILE A 128 6.80 0.89 7.99
C ILE A 128 7.48 2.23 8.23
N THR A 129 8.80 2.24 8.11
CA THR A 129 9.63 3.45 8.18
C THR A 129 9.51 4.29 6.90
N LEU A 130 9.92 5.56 6.99
CA LEU A 130 9.93 6.46 5.83
C LEU A 130 10.88 6.00 4.71
N SER A 131 12.06 5.48 5.08
CA SER A 131 13.02 4.90 4.13
C SER A 131 12.43 3.71 3.37
N ARG A 132 11.79 2.76 4.08
CA ARG A 132 11.12 1.61 3.46
C ARG A 132 9.99 2.06 2.54
N ALA A 133 9.21 3.06 2.98
CA ALA A 133 8.15 3.63 2.16
C ALA A 133 8.69 4.20 0.85
N PHE A 134 9.81 4.94 0.90
CA PHE A 134 10.47 5.48 -0.28
C PHE A 134 10.95 4.37 -1.23
N ILE A 135 11.63 3.33 -0.69
CA ILE A 135 12.09 2.18 -1.48
C ILE A 135 10.92 1.47 -2.16
N TYR A 136 9.81 1.24 -1.43
CA TYR A 136 8.61 0.59 -1.95
C TYR A 136 7.93 1.42 -3.04
N VAL A 137 7.73 2.72 -2.83
CA VAL A 137 7.11 3.60 -3.84
C VAL A 137 7.95 3.63 -5.11
N PHE A 138 9.27 3.70 -4.99
CA PHE A 138 10.16 3.64 -6.15
C PHE A 138 10.06 2.30 -6.89
N ALA A 139 10.08 1.18 -6.17
CA ALA A 139 9.90 -0.16 -6.72
C ALA A 139 8.55 -0.33 -7.43
N GLN A 140 7.47 0.17 -6.83
CA GLN A 140 6.11 0.14 -7.42
C GLN A 140 6.03 0.97 -8.70
N CYS A 141 6.64 2.16 -8.73
CA CYS A 141 6.68 2.99 -9.93
C CYS A 141 7.48 2.31 -11.06
N LEU A 142 8.64 1.72 -10.76
CA LEU A 142 9.40 0.93 -11.73
C LEU A 142 8.62 -0.29 -12.23
N GLY A 143 7.94 -1.00 -11.33
CA GLY A 143 7.07 -2.13 -11.68
C GLY A 143 5.95 -1.69 -12.64
N SER A 144 5.31 -0.56 -12.36
CA SER A 144 4.31 0.01 -13.26
C SER A 144 4.87 0.34 -14.65
N ILE A 145 6.03 0.99 -14.73
CA ILE A 145 6.68 1.30 -16.02
C ILE A 145 6.95 0.00 -16.80
N LEU A 146 7.51 -1.02 -16.15
CA LEU A 146 7.75 -2.33 -16.76
C LEU A 146 6.46 -2.96 -17.29
N SER A 147 5.38 -2.86 -16.52
CA SER A 147 4.05 -3.34 -16.92
C SER A 147 3.58 -2.74 -18.23
N PHE A 148 3.64 -1.42 -18.37
CA PHE A 148 3.19 -0.73 -19.58
C PHE A 148 4.11 -0.99 -20.78
N PHE A 149 5.42 -1.17 -20.56
CA PHE A 149 6.31 -1.66 -21.61
C PHE A 149 5.90 -3.05 -22.11
N LEU A 150 5.54 -3.98 -21.22
CA LEU A 150 5.04 -5.31 -21.59
C LEU A 150 3.71 -5.21 -22.35
N LEU A 151 2.75 -4.40 -21.86
CA LEU A 151 1.46 -4.19 -22.52
C LEU A 151 1.63 -3.63 -23.94
N GLN A 152 2.52 -2.65 -24.14
CA GLN A 152 2.79 -2.08 -25.46
C GLN A 152 3.28 -3.12 -26.48
N ARG A 153 3.97 -4.17 -26.01
CA ARG A 153 4.52 -5.24 -26.85
C ARG A 153 3.52 -6.34 -27.15
N VAL A 154 2.70 -6.71 -26.16
CA VAL A 154 1.81 -7.89 -26.25
C VAL A 154 0.42 -7.51 -26.78
N MET A 155 -0.06 -6.30 -26.51
CA MET A 155 -1.42 -5.90 -26.86
C MET A 155 -1.57 -5.47 -28.31
N ASN A 156 -2.76 -5.67 -28.88
CA ASN A 156 -3.10 -5.18 -30.22
C ASN A 156 -2.90 -3.66 -30.29
N GLN A 157 -2.21 -3.18 -31.32
CA GLN A 157 -1.86 -1.78 -31.51
C GLN A 157 -3.08 -0.88 -31.75
N SER A 158 -4.21 -1.40 -32.23
CA SER A 158 -5.45 -0.61 -32.33
C SER A 158 -6.06 -0.37 -30.95
N ALA A 159 -6.21 -1.42 -30.14
CA ALA A 159 -6.72 -1.36 -28.77
C ALA A 159 -5.82 -0.50 -27.88
N ALA A 160 -4.50 -0.70 -27.97
CA ALA A 160 -3.49 0.10 -27.25
C ALA A 160 -3.64 1.60 -27.50
N ARG A 161 -3.86 2.01 -28.75
CA ARG A 161 -4.06 3.42 -29.09
C ARG A 161 -5.44 3.92 -28.66
N LYS A 162 -6.49 3.14 -28.91
CA LYS A 162 -7.88 3.51 -28.57
C LYS A 162 -8.05 3.81 -27.08
N TYR A 163 -7.48 2.97 -26.21
CA TYR A 163 -7.61 3.11 -24.76
C TYR A 163 -6.39 3.76 -24.09
N SER A 164 -5.43 4.31 -24.85
CA SER A 164 -4.19 4.88 -24.31
C SER A 164 -3.47 3.93 -23.33
N LEU A 165 -3.34 2.66 -23.72
CA LEU A 165 -2.86 1.54 -22.90
C LEU A 165 -3.61 1.36 -21.58
N GLY A 166 -4.83 1.90 -21.42
CA GLY A 166 -5.59 1.85 -20.17
C GLY A 166 -5.06 2.80 -19.09
N GLY A 167 -4.32 3.84 -19.50
CA GLY A 167 -3.83 4.89 -18.60
C GLY A 167 -4.95 5.75 -18.00
N CYS A 168 -4.64 6.40 -16.88
CA CYS A 168 -5.57 7.29 -16.18
C CYS A 168 -5.67 8.63 -16.92
N SER A 169 -6.85 8.94 -17.47
CA SER A 169 -7.14 10.20 -18.17
C SER A 169 -8.38 10.86 -17.60
N ILE A 170 -8.33 12.17 -17.39
CA ILE A 170 -9.50 12.98 -17.03
C ILE A 170 -10.05 13.73 -18.24
N THR A 171 -9.24 13.92 -19.28
CA THR A 171 -9.62 14.59 -20.52
C THR A 171 -10.12 13.58 -21.55
N GLY A 172 -11.18 13.96 -22.28
CA GLY A 172 -11.75 13.17 -23.36
C GLY A 172 -10.85 13.16 -24.60
N ASN A 173 -11.18 12.33 -25.59
CA ASN A 173 -10.43 12.19 -26.84
C ASN A 173 -10.68 13.30 -27.88
N GLY A 174 -11.37 14.38 -27.51
CA GLY A 174 -11.61 15.56 -28.37
C GLY A 174 -12.58 15.35 -29.54
N TYR A 175 -12.86 14.12 -29.94
CA TYR A 175 -13.72 13.80 -31.09
C TYR A 175 -15.05 13.10 -30.72
N GLU A 176 -15.11 12.34 -29.61
CA GLU A 176 -16.30 11.53 -29.27
C GLU A 176 -16.65 11.49 -27.77
N THR A 177 -15.80 12.04 -26.89
CA THR A 177 -15.95 11.89 -25.44
C THR A 177 -15.71 13.19 -24.70
N THR A 178 -16.67 13.61 -23.87
CA THR A 178 -16.51 14.71 -22.93
C THR A 178 -15.79 14.19 -21.68
N GLY A 179 -14.55 14.61 -21.47
CA GLY A 179 -13.83 14.34 -20.23
C GLY A 179 -14.56 14.91 -19.00
N ILE A 180 -14.06 14.60 -17.81
CA ILE A 180 -14.63 15.13 -16.57
C ILE A 180 -13.83 16.34 -16.08
N ASN A 181 -14.50 17.24 -15.35
CA ASN A 181 -13.83 18.35 -14.67
C ASN A 181 -12.77 17.82 -13.68
N THR A 182 -11.61 18.47 -13.63
CA THR A 182 -10.50 18.15 -12.70
C THR A 182 -10.96 18.06 -11.25
N ILE A 183 -11.86 18.94 -10.80
CA ILE A 183 -12.41 18.89 -9.43
C ILE A 183 -13.25 17.64 -9.23
N THR A 184 -14.08 17.27 -10.21
CA THR A 184 -14.89 16.04 -10.16
C THR A 184 -13.98 14.81 -10.10
N ALA A 185 -12.91 14.77 -10.91
CA ALA A 185 -11.91 13.70 -10.87
C ALA A 185 -11.25 13.60 -9.50
N LEU A 186 -10.86 14.73 -8.90
CA LEU A 186 -10.24 14.78 -7.58
C LEU A 186 -11.16 14.27 -6.48
N VAL A 187 -12.42 14.70 -6.48
CA VAL A 187 -13.43 14.23 -5.51
C VAL A 187 -13.67 12.74 -5.67
N LEU A 188 -13.69 12.22 -6.91
CA LEU A 188 -13.89 10.81 -7.18
C LEU A 188 -12.69 9.97 -6.71
N GLU A 189 -11.46 10.35 -7.07
CA GLU A 189 -10.23 9.69 -6.59
C GLU A 189 -10.16 9.66 -5.07
N PHE A 190 -10.45 10.80 -4.43
CA PHE A 190 -10.50 10.92 -2.98
C PHE A 190 -11.55 9.97 -2.39
N SER A 191 -12.79 10.03 -2.87
CA SER A 191 -13.92 9.30 -2.25
C SER A 191 -13.78 7.79 -2.42
N CYS A 192 -13.41 7.35 -3.63
CA CYS A 192 -13.19 5.93 -3.92
C CYS A 192 -11.98 5.39 -3.16
N THR A 193 -10.87 6.15 -3.05
CA THR A 193 -9.73 5.75 -2.22
C THR A 193 -10.12 5.68 -0.75
N PHE A 194 -10.82 6.69 -0.24
CA PHE A 194 -11.29 6.72 1.15
C PHE A 194 -12.18 5.52 1.46
N LEU A 195 -13.07 5.12 0.55
CA LEU A 195 -13.90 3.92 0.69
C LEU A 195 -13.06 2.65 0.79
N VAL A 196 -12.04 2.50 -0.05
CA VAL A 196 -11.10 1.36 0.01
C VAL A 196 -10.36 1.32 1.34
N LEU A 197 -9.90 2.47 1.84
CA LEU A 197 -9.23 2.57 3.13
C LEU A 197 -10.18 2.26 4.29
N LEU A 198 -11.39 2.84 4.27
CA LEU A 198 -12.38 2.67 5.32
C LEU A 198 -12.82 1.22 5.48
N ILE A 199 -13.04 0.50 4.38
CA ILE A 199 -13.48 -0.90 4.44
C ILE A 199 -12.28 -1.84 4.56
N GLY A 200 -11.37 -1.76 3.59
CA GLY A 200 -10.24 -2.68 3.47
C GLY A 200 -9.20 -2.49 4.56
N VAL A 201 -8.68 -1.28 4.71
CA VAL A 201 -7.56 -1.01 5.65
C VAL A 201 -8.02 -1.06 7.10
N THR A 202 -9.28 -0.72 7.42
CA THR A 202 -9.81 -0.91 8.78
C THR A 202 -9.75 -2.37 9.20
N VAL A 203 -10.20 -3.28 8.34
CA VAL A 203 -10.18 -4.73 8.61
C VAL A 203 -8.75 -5.28 8.61
N ALA A 204 -7.92 -4.84 7.65
CA ALA A 204 -6.55 -5.33 7.52
C ALA A 204 -5.65 -4.89 8.68
N PHE A 205 -5.83 -3.67 9.20
CA PHE A 205 -4.97 -3.12 10.26
C PHE A 205 -5.55 -3.31 11.67
N ASP A 206 -6.76 -3.85 11.82
CA ASP A 206 -7.26 -4.30 13.12
C ASP A 206 -6.74 -5.70 13.46
N LYS A 207 -5.96 -5.83 14.54
CA LYS A 207 -5.35 -7.09 14.99
C LYS A 207 -6.38 -8.16 15.34
N ASN A 208 -7.50 -7.77 15.94
CA ASN A 208 -8.52 -8.73 16.36
C ASN A 208 -9.27 -9.24 15.14
N MET A 209 -9.74 -8.33 14.28
CA MET A 209 -10.49 -8.68 13.07
C MET A 209 -9.63 -9.45 12.09
N SER A 210 -8.41 -9.00 11.79
CA SER A 210 -7.50 -9.70 10.88
C SER A 210 -7.18 -11.12 11.36
N LYS A 211 -6.98 -11.31 12.67
CA LYS A 211 -6.73 -12.64 13.26
C LYS A 211 -7.96 -13.54 13.22
N GLN A 212 -9.15 -13.01 13.51
CA GLN A 212 -10.40 -13.77 13.50
C GLN A 212 -10.83 -14.17 12.08
N LEU A 213 -10.71 -13.26 11.12
CA LEU A 213 -11.09 -13.48 9.73
C LEU A 213 -10.05 -14.30 8.96
N GLY A 214 -8.78 -14.18 9.33
CA GLY A 214 -7.66 -14.80 8.64
C GLY A 214 -7.29 -14.10 7.33
N LEU A 215 -6.12 -14.46 6.80
CA LEU A 215 -5.51 -13.79 5.64
C LEU A 215 -6.43 -13.77 4.41
N VAL A 216 -7.08 -14.89 4.10
CA VAL A 216 -7.94 -15.02 2.92
C VAL A 216 -9.08 -14.01 2.96
N MET A 217 -9.81 -13.92 4.06
CA MET A 217 -10.93 -13.00 4.19
C MET A 217 -10.49 -11.54 4.24
N VAL A 218 -9.34 -11.23 4.86
CA VAL A 218 -8.77 -9.88 4.79
C VAL A 218 -8.50 -9.48 3.33
N CYS A 219 -7.89 -10.37 2.54
CA CYS A 219 -7.64 -10.11 1.12
C CYS A 219 -8.94 -9.94 0.33
N VAL A 220 -9.97 -10.74 0.63
CA VAL A 220 -11.30 -10.61 0.01
C VAL A 220 -11.91 -9.24 0.31
N VAL A 221 -11.86 -8.77 1.56
CA VAL A 221 -12.43 -7.48 1.96
C VAL A 221 -11.70 -6.31 1.29
N VAL A 222 -10.37 -6.33 1.27
CA VAL A 222 -9.57 -5.28 0.61
C VAL A 222 -9.83 -5.25 -0.90
N ALA A 223 -9.73 -6.40 -1.58
CA ALA A 223 -9.99 -6.50 -3.01
C ALA A 223 -11.44 -6.19 -3.36
N GLY A 224 -12.40 -6.59 -2.51
CA GLY A 224 -13.81 -6.32 -2.67
C GLY A 224 -14.10 -4.83 -2.58
N ALA A 225 -13.49 -4.13 -1.63
CA ALA A 225 -13.59 -2.68 -1.53
C ALA A 225 -13.03 -1.97 -2.77
N MET A 226 -11.92 -2.47 -3.34
CA MET A 226 -11.39 -1.96 -4.62
C MET A 226 -12.37 -2.19 -5.78
N GLY A 227 -12.95 -3.37 -5.90
CA GLY A 227 -13.98 -3.68 -6.90
C GLY A 227 -15.19 -2.76 -6.78
N VAL A 228 -15.72 -2.58 -5.57
CA VAL A 228 -16.83 -1.65 -5.27
C VAL A 228 -16.47 -0.21 -5.65
N ALA A 229 -15.27 0.25 -5.29
CA ALA A 229 -14.82 1.60 -5.63
C ALA A 229 -14.76 1.83 -7.14
N VAL A 230 -14.28 0.85 -7.90
CA VAL A 230 -14.26 0.88 -9.37
C VAL A 230 -15.69 0.87 -9.94
N PHE A 231 -16.59 0.04 -9.39
CA PHE A 231 -17.99 0.02 -9.80
C PHE A 231 -18.69 1.37 -9.59
N VAL A 232 -18.51 1.97 -8.41
CA VAL A 232 -19.05 3.30 -8.08
C VAL A 232 -18.50 4.35 -9.04
N SER A 233 -17.19 4.33 -9.29
CA SER A 233 -16.54 5.27 -10.21
C SER A 233 -17.14 5.22 -11.62
N ILE A 234 -17.27 4.02 -12.19
CA ILE A 234 -17.82 3.80 -13.54
C ILE A 234 -19.31 4.19 -13.58
N SER A 235 -20.06 3.90 -12.51
CA SER A 235 -21.51 4.17 -12.45
C SER A 235 -21.83 5.66 -12.32
N VAL A 236 -21.08 6.39 -11.51
CA VAL A 236 -21.34 7.82 -11.24
C VAL A 236 -20.90 8.69 -12.40
N THR A 237 -19.73 8.42 -12.98
CA THR A 237 -19.23 9.25 -14.07
C THR A 237 -19.86 8.88 -15.39
N GLY A 238 -20.06 7.59 -15.69
CA GLY A 238 -20.81 7.04 -16.84
C GLY A 238 -20.43 7.59 -18.23
N SER A 239 -19.46 8.50 -18.29
CA SER A 239 -19.17 9.36 -19.41
C SER A 239 -18.05 8.72 -20.20
N GLY A 240 -18.27 8.52 -21.49
CA GLY A 240 -17.19 8.17 -22.39
C GLY A 240 -16.07 9.20 -22.20
N GLY A 241 -14.82 8.72 -22.07
CA GLY A 241 -13.63 9.56 -21.95
C GLY A 241 -12.95 9.54 -20.57
N TYR A 242 -13.66 9.17 -19.51
CA TYR A 242 -13.05 8.96 -18.20
C TYR A 242 -12.65 7.48 -18.03
N GLY A 243 -11.35 7.23 -17.77
CA GLY A 243 -10.77 5.88 -17.68
C GLY A 243 -11.15 5.08 -16.43
N GLY A 244 -12.06 5.60 -15.60
CA GLY A 244 -12.34 5.09 -14.26
C GLY A 244 -11.30 5.57 -13.24
N VAL A 245 -11.62 5.35 -11.96
CA VAL A 245 -10.74 5.72 -10.84
C VAL A 245 -9.39 4.99 -10.92
N GLY A 246 -8.32 5.73 -10.64
CA GLY A 246 -6.94 5.25 -10.59
C GLY A 246 -6.66 4.38 -9.38
N LEU A 247 -7.02 4.83 -8.17
CA LEU A 247 -6.75 4.20 -6.85
C LEU A 247 -5.27 3.91 -6.52
N ASN A 248 -4.38 4.04 -7.50
CA ASN A 248 -2.98 3.69 -7.41
C ASN A 248 -2.17 4.71 -8.22
N PRO A 249 -1.44 5.63 -7.56
CA PRO A 249 -0.63 6.63 -8.24
C PRO A 249 0.44 6.03 -9.15
N ALA A 250 1.07 4.91 -8.76
CA ALA A 250 2.07 4.24 -9.59
C ALA A 250 1.44 3.72 -10.89
N ARG A 251 0.24 3.13 -10.82
CA ARG A 251 -0.53 2.70 -12.01
C ARG A 251 -0.73 3.83 -13.00
N CYS A 252 -1.13 5.00 -12.51
CA CYS A 252 -1.35 6.15 -13.39
C CYS A 252 -0.03 6.68 -13.96
N LEU A 253 1.04 6.70 -13.15
CA LEU A 253 2.35 7.21 -13.55
C LEU A 253 2.99 6.39 -14.68
N GLY A 254 2.98 5.07 -14.60
CA GLY A 254 3.62 4.23 -15.61
C GLY A 254 3.04 4.43 -17.02
N ALA A 255 1.71 4.56 -17.12
CA ALA A 255 1.05 4.86 -18.39
C ALA A 255 1.42 6.26 -18.90
N ALA A 256 1.39 7.26 -18.02
CA ALA A 256 1.68 8.65 -18.37
C ALA A 256 3.12 8.84 -18.89
N LEU A 257 4.09 8.18 -18.25
CA LEU A 257 5.49 8.22 -18.69
C LEU A 257 5.70 7.58 -20.07
N LEU A 258 4.98 6.50 -20.39
CA LEU A 258 5.18 5.76 -21.64
C LEU A 258 4.36 6.33 -22.81
N VAL A 259 3.10 6.69 -22.57
CA VAL A 259 2.18 7.17 -23.63
C VAL A 259 2.28 8.68 -23.81
N GLY A 260 2.50 9.43 -22.73
CA GLY A 260 2.55 10.88 -22.76
C GLY A 260 1.22 11.55 -23.13
N GLY A 261 1.32 12.80 -23.61
CA GLY A 261 0.19 13.60 -24.06
C GLY A 261 -0.85 13.81 -22.95
N ARG A 262 -2.11 13.52 -23.27
CA ARG A 262 -3.27 13.78 -22.41
C ARG A 262 -3.24 13.10 -21.04
N LEU A 263 -2.45 12.04 -20.85
CA LEU A 263 -2.31 11.37 -19.55
C LEU A 263 -1.57 12.23 -18.51
N TRP A 264 -0.88 13.29 -18.96
CA TRP A 264 -0.28 14.29 -18.08
C TRP A 264 -1.27 15.38 -17.66
N ASP A 265 -2.36 15.57 -18.40
CA ASP A 265 -3.36 16.59 -18.11
C ASP A 265 -4.08 16.26 -16.80
N GLY A 266 -3.82 17.04 -15.76
CA GLY A 266 -4.38 16.80 -14.43
C GLY A 266 -3.86 15.54 -13.74
N HIS A 267 -2.70 15.00 -14.16
CA HIS A 267 -2.10 13.80 -13.58
C HIS A 267 -1.92 13.87 -12.05
N TRP A 268 -1.65 15.07 -11.54
CA TRP A 268 -1.48 15.33 -10.11
C TRP A 268 -2.68 14.89 -9.27
N VAL A 269 -3.89 14.83 -9.87
CA VAL A 269 -5.12 14.39 -9.20
C VAL A 269 -4.99 12.95 -8.69
N PHE A 270 -4.34 12.08 -9.47
CA PHE A 270 -4.14 10.66 -9.12
C PHE A 270 -3.11 10.45 -7.99
N TRP A 271 -2.41 11.50 -7.58
CA TRP A 271 -1.51 11.50 -6.42
C TRP A 271 -2.15 12.21 -5.23
N VAL A 272 -2.64 13.43 -5.45
CA VAL A 272 -3.19 14.28 -4.39
C VAL A 272 -4.49 13.71 -3.84
N GLY A 273 -5.42 13.27 -4.69
CA GLY A 273 -6.70 12.69 -4.23
C GLY A 273 -6.51 11.50 -3.29
N PRO A 274 -5.76 10.45 -3.71
CA PRO A 274 -5.51 9.29 -2.86
C PRO A 274 -4.73 9.60 -1.59
N PHE A 275 -3.73 10.49 -1.62
CA PHE A 275 -2.98 10.85 -0.41
C PHE A 275 -3.78 11.70 0.57
N LEU A 276 -4.65 12.59 0.10
CA LEU A 276 -5.60 13.29 0.96
C LEU A 276 -6.56 12.31 1.63
N ALA A 277 -7.01 11.28 0.91
CA ALA A 277 -7.82 10.20 1.48
C ALA A 277 -7.07 9.45 2.59
N CYS A 278 -5.77 9.14 2.40
CA CYS A 278 -4.95 8.53 3.45
C CYS A 278 -4.86 9.40 4.71
N ILE A 279 -4.61 10.71 4.56
CA ILE A 279 -4.48 11.64 5.69
C ILE A 279 -5.80 11.74 6.46
N LEU A 280 -6.92 11.93 5.76
CA LEU A 280 -8.23 12.03 6.39
C LEU A 280 -8.69 10.71 7.01
N TYR A 281 -8.46 9.57 6.34
CA TYR A 281 -8.75 8.26 6.92
C TYR A 281 -7.91 8.00 8.17
N TYR A 282 -6.62 8.35 8.17
CA TYR A 282 -5.78 8.25 9.37
C TYR A 282 -6.37 9.09 10.51
N GLY A 283 -6.69 10.37 10.26
CA GLY A 283 -7.34 11.23 11.24
C GLY A 283 -8.66 10.67 11.78
N PHE A 284 -9.54 10.21 10.89
CA PHE A 284 -10.81 9.58 11.25
C PHE A 284 -10.61 8.32 12.10
N SER A 285 -9.65 7.48 11.73
CA SER A 285 -9.39 6.21 12.40
C SER A 285 -8.89 6.36 13.84
N LEU A 286 -8.31 7.51 14.19
CA LEU A 286 -7.90 7.85 15.55
C LEU A 286 -9.09 8.22 16.44
N SER A 287 -10.18 8.67 15.83
CA SER A 287 -11.43 9.03 16.51
C SER A 287 -12.37 7.84 16.71
N LEU A 288 -12.06 6.68 16.13
CA LEU A 288 -12.88 5.48 16.29
C LEU A 288 -12.83 4.95 17.74
N PRO A 289 -13.94 4.40 18.26
CA PRO A 289 -13.98 3.81 19.59
C PRO A 289 -12.93 2.71 19.74
N ARG A 290 -12.06 2.83 20.75
CA ARG A 290 -11.04 1.82 21.07
C ARG A 290 -11.61 0.60 21.79
N GLU A 291 -12.81 0.72 22.32
CA GLU A 291 -13.56 -0.38 22.94
C GLU A 291 -14.10 -1.29 21.82
N GLY A 292 -13.22 -2.12 21.24
CA GLY A 292 -13.56 -3.12 20.22
C GLY A 292 -12.56 -3.18 19.06
N LEU A 293 -11.90 -2.08 18.74
CA LEU A 293 -10.90 -2.00 17.67
C LEU A 293 -9.47 -1.98 18.23
N ASN A 294 -8.66 -2.96 17.84
CA ASN A 294 -7.25 -3.08 18.22
C ASN A 294 -6.36 -2.84 17.01
N PHE A 295 -6.22 -1.59 16.59
CA PHE A 295 -5.34 -1.25 15.47
C PHE A 295 -3.88 -1.66 15.74
N ILE A 296 -3.19 -2.09 14.68
CA ILE A 296 -1.74 -2.23 14.69
C ILE A 296 -1.16 -0.81 14.74
N ASP A 297 -0.87 -0.33 15.95
CA ASP A 297 -0.02 0.83 16.14
C ASP A 297 1.43 0.37 15.92
N GLY A 298 2.07 0.84 14.86
CA GLY A 298 3.47 0.55 14.61
C GLY A 298 4.40 1.40 15.49
N GLU A 299 5.64 0.93 15.69
CA GLU A 299 6.64 1.61 16.54
C GLU A 299 6.96 3.04 16.07
N HIS A 300 6.69 3.35 14.80
CA HIS A 300 7.00 4.61 14.14
C HIS A 300 5.80 5.55 13.96
N ASP A 301 4.73 5.37 14.75
CA ASP A 301 3.52 6.20 14.63
C ASP A 301 3.83 7.70 14.76
N ILE A 302 3.50 8.46 13.72
CA ILE A 302 3.89 9.87 13.54
C ILE A 302 3.36 10.72 14.70
N LEU A 303 2.13 10.48 15.17
CA LEU A 303 1.55 11.26 16.26
C LEU A 303 2.18 10.92 17.62
N ARG A 304 2.53 9.65 17.86
CA ARG A 304 3.27 9.28 19.07
C ARG A 304 4.65 9.93 19.06
N LEU A 305 5.33 9.96 17.92
CA LEU A 305 6.64 10.60 17.78
C LEU A 305 6.56 12.12 17.91
N ALA A 306 5.57 12.77 17.28
CA ALA A 306 5.33 14.21 17.42
C ALA A 306 5.02 14.57 18.88
N ARG A 307 4.16 13.80 19.55
CA ARG A 307 3.83 13.98 20.98
C ARG A 307 5.04 13.77 21.88
N ASN A 308 5.86 12.75 21.63
CA ASN A 308 7.06 12.45 22.40
C ASN A 308 8.17 13.51 22.19
N CYS A 309 8.31 14.05 20.97
CA CYS A 309 9.22 15.16 20.71
C CYS A 309 8.74 16.46 21.38
N PHE A 310 7.45 16.75 21.32
CA PHE A 310 6.88 17.93 21.97
C PHE A 310 7.04 17.88 23.50
N ARG A 311 6.76 16.72 24.11
CA ARG A 311 6.88 16.53 25.56
C ARG A 311 8.32 16.66 26.06
N THR A 312 9.30 16.10 25.34
CA THR A 312 10.73 16.23 25.71
C THR A 312 11.26 17.65 25.52
N SER A 313 10.72 18.42 24.57
CA SER A 313 11.01 19.84 24.40
C SER A 313 10.49 20.69 25.58
N VAL A 314 9.27 20.41 26.05
CA VAL A 314 8.67 21.08 27.22
C VAL A 314 9.43 20.75 28.51
N GLU A 315 9.78 19.47 28.75
CA GLU A 315 10.54 19.06 29.94
C GLU A 315 11.94 19.69 29.99
N ARG A 316 12.64 19.84 28.85
CA ARG A 316 13.92 20.58 28.80
C ARG A 316 13.79 22.06 29.12
N LYS A 317 12.69 22.69 28.69
CA LYS A 317 12.45 24.12 28.92
C LYS A 317 12.14 24.42 30.39
N ASN A 318 11.55 23.47 31.12
CA ASN A 318 11.31 23.61 32.56
C ASN A 318 12.58 23.35 33.39
N ASN A 319 13.46 22.42 33.00
CA ASN A 319 14.71 22.14 33.71
C ASN A 319 15.86 23.15 33.44
N SER A 320 15.68 24.09 32.51
CA SER A 320 16.65 25.15 32.23
C SER A 320 16.31 26.49 32.90
N ASN A 321 15.18 26.55 33.62
CA ASN A 321 14.72 27.71 34.40
C ASN A 321 14.84 27.50 35.92
N VAL A 322 15.60 26.48 36.35
CA VAL A 322 15.98 26.19 37.74
C VAL A 322 17.50 26.21 37.82
#